data_AF-A0A5K1B1A4-F1
#
_entry.id   AF-A0A5K1B1A4-F1
#
_cell.length_a   1.000
_cell.length_b   1.000
_cell.length_c   1.000
_cell.angle_alpha   90.00
_cell.angle_beta   90.00
_cell.angle_gamma   90.00
#
_symmetry.space_group_name_H-M   'P 1'
#
loop_
_entity.id
_entity.type
_entity.pdbx_description
1 polymer ?
#
loop_
_entity_poly.entity_id
_entity_poly.type
_entity_poly.pdbx_seq_one_letter_code
_entity_poly.pdbx_strand_id
1 'polypeptide(L)'
;PVEIWEMLRMIATARIVMPKAMVRLSAGRVKFSMPEQALCFLAGANSIFTGDKLLTTPNNDFDADQLMFKVLGLIPKAPRFSSETDSCGCRAKETELANQNSEEALSASG
;
A
#
# COMPACT_ATOMS: atom_id res chain seq x y z
N PRO A 1 11.48 16.97 14.20
CA PRO A 1 10.66 16.03 13.38
C PRO A 1 9.25 16.60 13.26
N VAL A 2 8.47 16.23 12.24
CA VAL A 2 7.06 16.66 12.17
C VAL A 2 6.23 15.76 13.07
N GLU A 3 5.41 16.36 13.94
CA GLU A 3 4.49 15.63 14.81
C GLU A 3 3.42 14.89 14.00
N ILE A 4 2.93 13.77 14.52
CA ILE A 4 1.96 12.93 13.80
C ILE A 4 0.68 13.71 13.43
N TRP A 5 0.18 14.59 14.30
CA TRP A 5 -1.03 15.36 14.05
C TRP A 5 -0.91 16.32 12.86
N GLU A 6 0.27 16.91 12.65
CA GLU A 6 0.57 17.73 11.48
C GLU A 6 0.62 16.85 10.22
N MET A 7 1.24 15.66 10.32
CA MET A 7 1.28 14.69 9.21
C MET A 7 -0.14 14.28 8.78
N LEU A 8 -1.03 13.96 9.72
CA LEU A 8 -2.41 13.60 9.44
C LEU A 8 -3.17 14.73 8.77
N ARG A 9 -3.01 15.97 9.24
CA ARG A 9 -3.63 17.15 8.62
C ARG A 9 -3.13 17.37 7.19
N MET A 10 -1.84 17.20 6.93
CA MET A 10 -1.30 17.31 5.57
C MET A 10 -1.86 16.24 4.63
N ILE A 11 -1.94 14.98 5.07
CA ILE A 11 -2.49 13.87 4.28
C ILE A 11 -3.97 14.10 3.98
N ALA A 12 -4.77 14.44 4.99
CA ALA A 12 -6.19 14.72 4.82
C ALA A 12 -6.42 15.89 3.86
N THR A 13 -5.64 16.96 3.99
CA THR A 13 -5.70 18.11 3.06
C THR A 13 -5.38 17.68 1.63
N ALA A 14 -4.31 16.90 1.43
CA ALA A 14 -3.95 16.40 0.11
C ALA A 14 -5.06 15.53 -0.51
N ARG A 15 -5.70 14.67 0.29
CA ARG A 15 -6.82 13.84 -0.16
C ARG A 15 -8.06 14.67 -0.53
N ILE A 16 -8.38 15.71 0.25
CA ILE A 16 -9.52 16.59 -0.01
C ILE A 16 -9.29 17.41 -1.28
N VAL A 17 -8.11 18.02 -1.42
CA VAL A 17 -7.78 18.88 -2.57
C VAL A 17 -7.58 18.08 -3.85
N MET A 18 -7.03 16.86 -3.76
CA MET A 18 -6.72 15.99 -4.91
C MET A 18 -7.36 14.59 -4.74
N PRO A 19 -8.69 14.45 -4.85
CA PRO A 19 -9.39 13.22 -4.48
C PRO A 19 -9.00 12.00 -5.32
N LYS A 20 -8.62 12.20 -6.59
CA LYS A 20 -8.23 11.12 -7.52
C LYS A 20 -6.74 10.77 -7.45
N ALA A 21 -5.92 11.57 -6.78
CA ALA A 21 -4.48 11.35 -6.73
C ALA A 21 -4.12 10.18 -5.80
N MET A 22 -3.00 9.53 -6.06
CA MET A 22 -2.37 8.66 -5.07
C MET A 22 -1.63 9.51 -4.05
N VAL A 23 -1.90 9.28 -2.77
CA VAL A 23 -1.19 9.89 -1.65
C VAL A 23 -0.31 8.81 -1.05
N ARG A 24 1.00 8.92 -1.28
CA ARG A 24 1.99 7.91 -0.88
C ARG A 24 2.80 8.33 0.33
N LEU A 25 2.69 7.57 1.42
CA LEU A 25 3.58 7.66 2.57
C LEU A 25 4.97 7.15 2.18
N SER A 26 5.88 8.10 2.00
CA SER A 26 7.19 7.84 1.41
C SER A 26 8.27 7.70 2.49
N ALA A 27 9.36 8.46 2.39
CA ALA A 27 10.44 8.44 3.36
C ALA A 27 9.98 8.95 4.74
N GLY A 28 10.55 8.36 5.80
CA GLY A 28 10.36 8.81 7.18
C GLY A 28 9.26 8.08 7.97
N ARG A 29 8.46 7.20 7.34
CA ARG A 29 7.41 6.45 8.06
C ARG A 29 7.93 5.52 9.16
N VAL A 30 9.19 5.09 9.06
CA VAL A 30 9.90 4.28 10.07
C VAL A 30 9.95 4.95 11.45
N LYS A 31 9.74 6.27 11.51
CA LYS A 31 9.68 7.04 12.77
C LYS A 31 8.31 6.98 13.43
N PHE A 32 7.29 6.51 12.71
CA PHE A 32 5.93 6.38 13.20
C PHE A 32 5.65 4.93 13.60
N SER A 33 4.99 4.77 14.74
CA SER A 33 4.46 3.50 15.20
C SER A 33 3.37 2.98 14.26
N MET A 34 3.09 1.68 14.32
CA MET A 34 2.04 1.05 13.52
C MET A 34 0.66 1.74 13.65
N PRO A 35 0.17 2.12 14.85
CA PRO A 35 -1.09 2.86 14.97
C PRO A 35 -1.05 4.24 14.30
N GLU A 36 0.09 4.94 14.35
CA GLU A 36 0.24 6.24 13.70
C GLU A 36 0.23 6.10 12.17
N GLN A 37 0.88 5.06 11.63
CA GLN A 37 0.80 4.72 10.22
C GLN A 37 -0.63 4.34 9.81
N ALA A 38 -1.34 3.58 10.66
CA ALA A 38 -2.75 3.27 10.44
C ALA A 38 -3.64 4.53 10.35
N LEU A 39 -3.42 5.51 11.24
CA LEU A 39 -4.10 6.80 11.17
C LEU A 39 -3.80 7.53 9.86
N CYS A 40 -2.58 7.42 9.33
CA CYS A 40 -2.24 8.02 8.04
C CYS A 40 -3.03 7.38 6.87
N PHE A 41 -3.24 6.07 6.89
CA PHE A 41 -4.12 5.40 5.92
C PHE A 41 -5.58 5.84 6.08
N LEU A 42 -6.07 5.94 7.32
CA LEU A 42 -7.42 6.45 7.61
C LEU A 42 -7.60 7.90 7.13
N ALA A 43 -6.57 8.75 7.27
CA ALA A 43 -6.59 10.14 6.82
C ALA A 43 -6.60 10.28 5.28
N GLY A 44 -6.30 9.22 4.54
CA GLY A 44 -6.42 9.19 3.08
C GLY A 44 -5.14 8.82 2.33
N ALA A 45 -4.07 8.42 3.01
CA ALA A 45 -2.95 7.77 2.33
C ALA A 45 -3.37 6.41 1.77
N ASN A 46 -2.87 6.04 0.59
CA ASN A 46 -3.27 4.80 -0.08
C ASN A 46 -2.10 4.08 -0.78
N SER A 47 -0.86 4.42 -0.41
CA SER A 47 0.34 3.81 -0.97
C SER A 47 1.53 3.99 -0.03
N ILE A 48 2.43 3.00 -0.01
CA ILE A 48 3.73 3.01 0.66
C ILE A 48 4.80 2.43 -0.27
N PHE A 49 6.08 2.62 0.07
CA PHE A 49 7.18 1.88 -0.55
C PHE A 49 7.46 0.59 0.22
N THR A 50 7.55 -0.54 -0.47
CA THR A 50 7.95 -1.84 0.08
C THR A 50 9.40 -2.18 -0.30
N GLY A 51 10.08 -3.00 0.50
CA GLY A 51 11.48 -3.43 0.31
C GLY A 51 12.43 -2.82 1.34
N ASP A 52 13.66 -3.34 1.44
CA ASP A 52 14.56 -3.10 2.58
C ASP A 52 15.06 -1.65 2.71
N LYS A 53 15.20 -0.96 1.58
CA LYS A 53 15.74 0.40 1.52
C LYS A 53 15.02 1.24 0.48
N LEU A 54 14.98 2.54 0.74
CA LEU A 54 14.63 3.55 -0.24
C LEU A 54 15.88 3.87 -1.08
N LEU A 55 16.03 5.13 -1.53
CA LEU A 55 17.19 5.53 -2.33
C LEU A 55 18.51 5.43 -1.54
N THR A 56 18.53 5.95 -0.31
CA THR A 56 19.72 5.95 0.57
C THR A 56 19.39 5.70 2.04
N THR A 57 18.11 5.56 2.38
CA THR A 57 17.63 5.45 3.75
C THR A 57 16.98 4.08 3.99
N PRO A 58 17.09 3.53 5.21
CA PRO A 58 16.40 2.29 5.56
C PRO A 58 14.89 2.50 5.49
N ASN A 59 14.19 1.46 5.05
CA ASN A 59 12.75 1.43 4.95
C ASN A 59 12.16 0.61 6.10
N ASN A 60 10.83 0.61 6.21
CA ASN A 60 10.14 -0.28 7.14
C ASN A 60 10.32 -1.73 6.69
N ASP A 61 10.38 -2.64 7.65
CA ASP A 61 10.48 -4.08 7.37
C ASP A 61 9.23 -4.59 6.63
N PHE A 62 9.43 -5.51 5.71
CA PHE A 62 8.35 -6.02 4.86
C PHE A 62 7.29 -6.76 5.68
N ASP A 63 7.71 -7.57 6.65
CA ASP A 63 6.78 -8.35 7.48
C ASP A 63 5.96 -7.45 8.42
N ALA A 64 6.56 -6.36 8.91
CA ALA A 64 5.86 -5.34 9.67
C ALA A 64 4.76 -4.65 8.85
N ASP A 65 5.04 -4.30 7.59
CA ASP A 65 4.05 -3.69 6.69
C ASP A 65 2.93 -4.70 6.33
N GLN A 66 3.27 -5.98 6.12
CA GLN A 66 2.28 -7.04 5.88
C GLN A 66 1.36 -7.25 7.10
N LEU A 67 1.92 -7.29 8.31
CA LEU A 67 1.15 -7.39 9.55
C LEU A 67 0.19 -6.21 9.66
N MET A 68 0.67 -5.00 9.42
CA MET A 68 -0.17 -3.80 9.45
C MET A 68 -1.31 -3.87 8.45
N PHE A 69 -1.06 -4.28 7.22
CA PHE A 69 -2.10 -4.42 6.21
C PHE A 69 -3.14 -5.47 6.59
N LYS A 70 -2.71 -6.60 7.16
CA LYS A 70 -3.62 -7.63 7.67
C LYS A 70 -4.50 -7.11 8.81
N VAL A 71 -3.92 -6.39 9.77
CA VAL A 71 -4.66 -5.82 10.92
C VAL A 71 -5.66 -4.77 10.46
N LEU A 72 -5.30 -3.94 9.48
CA LEU A 72 -6.17 -2.88 8.95
C LEU A 72 -7.16 -3.37 7.89
N GLY A 73 -7.06 -4.63 7.44
CA GLY A 73 -7.88 -5.17 6.35
C GLY A 73 -7.62 -4.52 4.99
N LEU A 74 -6.40 -4.02 4.75
CA LEU A 74 -6.03 -3.36 3.51
C LEU A 74 -5.65 -4.39 2.43
N ILE A 75 -6.19 -4.21 1.22
CA ILE A 75 -5.90 -5.07 0.07
C ILE A 75 -4.80 -4.41 -0.77
N PRO A 76 -3.63 -5.06 -0.94
CA PRO A 76 -2.58 -4.55 -1.81
C PRO A 76 -3.04 -4.46 -3.27
N LYS A 77 -2.58 -3.45 -3.99
CA LYS A 77 -2.83 -3.33 -5.42
C LYS A 77 -1.97 -4.35 -6.18
N ALA A 78 -2.58 -5.07 -7.12
CA ALA A 78 -1.86 -6.00 -7.99
C ALA A 78 -0.74 -5.29 -8.78
N PRO A 79 0.43 -5.94 -8.97
CA PRO A 79 1.49 -5.41 -9.79
C PRO A 79 1.00 -5.22 -11.23
N ARG A 80 1.32 -4.08 -11.83
CA ARG A 80 1.01 -3.82 -13.24
C ARG A 80 2.21 -4.21 -14.08
N PHE A 81 2.19 -5.41 -14.65
CA PHE A 81 3.14 -5.79 -15.69
C PHE A 81 2.62 -5.27 -17.03
N SER A 82 3.39 -4.44 -17.72
CA SER A 82 3.02 -3.98 -19.06
C SER A 82 3.21 -5.13 -20.05
N SER A 83 2.16 -5.89 -20.34
CA SER A 83 2.06 -6.56 -21.63
C SER A 83 1.72 -5.49 -22.66
N GLU A 84 2.53 -5.37 -23.71
CA GLU A 84 2.35 -4.44 -24.82
C GLU A 84 1.04 -4.72 -25.58
N THR A 85 -0.12 -4.31 -25.05
CA THR A 85 -1.38 -4.23 -25.83
C THR A 85 -2.40 -3.30 -25.17
N ASP A 86 -2.02 -2.05 -24.91
CA ASP A 86 -3.03 -1.02 -24.59
C ASP A 86 -3.67 -0.52 -25.90
N SER A 87 -4.66 -1.27 -26.38
CA SER A 87 -5.68 -0.71 -27.28
C SER A 87 -7.06 -1.21 -26.90
N CYS A 88 -7.97 -0.25 -26.80
CA CYS A 88 -9.40 -0.40 -26.58
C CYS A 88 -9.84 -0.75 -25.16
N GLY A 89 -10.51 0.21 -24.52
CA GLY A 89 -11.05 0.06 -23.18
C GLY A 89 -12.17 -0.97 -23.09
N CYS A 90 -12.10 -1.80 -22.06
CA CYS A 90 -13.24 -2.54 -21.54
C CYS A 90 -13.09 -2.74 -20.02
N ARG A 91 -14.27 -2.83 -19.42
CA ARG A 91 -14.61 -2.64 -18.03
C ARG A 91 -14.27 -3.89 -17.21
N ALA A 92 -13.58 -3.69 -16.10
CA ALA A 92 -13.47 -4.53 -14.90
C ALA A 92 -14.04 -5.96 -14.98
N LYS A 93 -13.16 -6.97 -15.00
CA LYS A 93 -13.32 -8.29 -14.33
C LYS A 93 -11.96 -8.99 -14.18
N GLU A 94 -11.16 -8.59 -13.19
CA GLU A 94 -10.00 -9.39 -12.76
C GLU A 94 -10.03 -9.46 -11.23
N THR A 95 -10.93 -10.29 -10.70
CA THR A 95 -10.99 -10.57 -9.26
C THR A 95 -11.21 -12.06 -8.96
N GLU A 96 -11.23 -12.93 -9.97
CA GLU A 96 -11.45 -14.37 -9.75
C GLU A 96 -10.18 -15.24 -9.86
N LEU A 97 -9.08 -14.75 -10.44
CA LEU A 97 -7.89 -15.60 -10.64
C LEU A 97 -6.88 -15.61 -9.47
N ALA A 98 -6.99 -14.66 -8.53
CA ALA A 98 -6.07 -14.60 -7.39
C ALA A 98 -6.42 -15.60 -6.26
N ASN A 99 -7.65 -16.12 -6.23
CA ASN A 99 -8.10 -17.04 -5.17
C ASN A 99 -7.87 -18.52 -5.51
N GLN A 100 -7.50 -18.87 -6.74
CA GLN A 100 -7.22 -20.27 -7.12
C GLN A 100 -5.76 -20.66 -6.84
N ASN A 101 -4.82 -19.72 -6.89
CA ASN A 101 -3.40 -20.00 -6.66
C ASN A 101 -3.03 -20.14 -5.17
N SER A 102 -3.91 -19.77 -4.25
CA SER A 102 -3.70 -19.98 -2.81
C SER A 102 -4.07 -21.40 -2.34
N GLU A 103 -4.91 -22.12 -3.09
CA GLU A 103 -5.32 -23.49 -2.71
C GLU A 103 -4.35 -24.55 -3.25
N GLU A 104 -3.71 -24.34 -4.40
CA GLU A 104 -2.68 -25.26 -4.94
C GLU A 104 -1.32 -25.17 -4.20
N ALA A 105 -1.01 -24.02 -3.59
CA ALA A 105 0.25 -23.84 -2.87
C ALA A 105 0.29 -24.57 -1.51
N LEU A 106 -0.87 -24.96 -0.95
CA LEU A 106 -0.95 -25.75 0.29
C LEU A 106 -1.00 -27.27 0.08
N SER A 107 -1.22 -27.76 -1.15
CA SER A 107 -1.22 -29.21 -1.45
C SER A 107 0.12 -29.73 -1.99
N ALA A 108 1.10 -28.86 -2.26
CA ALA A 108 2.39 -29.22 -2.84
C ALA A 108 3.55 -29.28 -1.81
N SER A 109 3.25 -29.19 -0.52
CA SER A 109 4.20 -29.41 0.59
C SER A 109 3.86 -30.67 1.39
N GLY A 110 3.65 -31.77 0.66
CA GLY A 110 3.74 -33.15 1.15
C GLY A 110 4.99 -33.81 0.60
#